data_AF-A0A939QXP0-F1
#
_entry.id   AF-A0A939QXP0-F1
#
_cell.length_a   1.000
_cell.length_b   1.000
_cell.length_c   1.000
_cell.angle_alpha   90.00
_cell.angle_beta   90.00
_cell.angle_gamma   90.00
#
_symmetry.space_group_name_H-M   'P 1'
#
loop_
_entity.id
_entity.type
_entity.pdbx_description
1 polymer ?
#
loop_
_entity_poly.entity_id
_entity_poly.type
_entity_poly.pdbx_seq_one_letter_code
_entity_poly.pdbx_strand_id
1 'polypeptide(L)'
;MRASSSFRRLPALFAIVYSFFWSCSLLDQPLQFGSPRKEDRSGNSGSGSGKERQDTLLLVSAVDFPESYDWQRDSACGKVSCTLRLFRGGQEALGIPAGPGTTVSSAPDGHHIINRDLYTIYTGTEGTFIGANGIGLAHWDDREYIVGLYPSGNDIYTLGQSFGGGIAFRCNGREFFRDPEGIPLGGFGSDTYGPTGALYSDGESICFAYRRKQDDKTEIVFMRDGEQDGPPIRLTCIEVLDAKYISGDRTALYEQSGHTRLFSNGKSVSLTEYRGVRWTDASLISLGGRTCVAGQCFMSSSHSEGWGIGYGYELNLLDGSPEHLYFDGDVCLPLDLDDYPGCRFMGRSCACAIGGSLAVALTPRDESIHPYVTCKGVRQDYPVHGFLSGVAFQLPE
;
A
#
# COMPACT_ATOMS: atom_id res chain seq x y z
N MET A 1 29.25 8.30 81.73
CA MET A 1 28.94 9.36 82.73
C MET A 1 29.10 10.71 82.04
N ARG A 2 28.00 11.51 82.00
CA ARG A 2 27.85 12.93 81.57
C ARG A 2 28.26 13.24 80.11
N ALA A 3 27.39 13.42 79.11
CA ALA A 3 26.16 14.23 78.93
C ALA A 3 26.38 15.75 78.85
N SER A 4 26.22 16.33 77.65
CA SER A 4 25.38 17.53 77.36
C SER A 4 25.32 17.77 75.84
N SER A 5 24.16 17.58 75.19
CA SER A 5 23.28 18.63 74.64
C SER A 5 23.90 19.44 73.48
N SER A 6 23.32 19.46 72.28
CA SER A 6 22.14 20.29 72.04
C SER A 6 21.28 19.84 70.86
N PHE A 7 19.99 19.64 71.14
CA PHE A 7 18.86 19.68 70.21
C PHE A 7 18.70 21.08 69.60
N ARG A 8 18.43 21.15 68.28
CA ARG A 8 17.58 22.20 67.69
C ARG A 8 16.56 21.54 66.76
N ARG A 9 15.31 21.96 66.94
CA ARG A 9 14.11 21.50 66.24
C ARG A 9 13.89 22.30 64.94
N LEU A 10 13.50 21.58 63.87
CA LEU A 10 12.52 21.84 62.78
C LEU A 10 11.98 23.28 62.56
N PRO A 11 11.77 23.72 61.29
CA PRO A 11 10.56 23.29 60.57
C PRO A 11 10.71 22.99 59.06
N ALA A 12 9.79 22.14 58.60
CA ALA A 12 9.17 22.03 57.28
C ALA A 12 9.77 22.80 56.08
N LEU A 13 10.19 22.05 55.06
CA LEU A 13 9.92 22.41 53.67
C LEU A 13 9.63 21.14 52.87
N PHE A 14 8.39 20.68 52.98
CA PHE A 14 7.73 19.90 51.93
C PHE A 14 7.55 20.84 50.71
N ALA A 15 7.57 20.27 49.51
CA ALA A 15 7.29 20.88 48.20
C ALA A 15 8.49 21.39 47.39
N ILE A 16 9.35 20.49 46.89
CA ILE A 16 9.94 20.59 45.53
C ILE A 16 10.11 19.17 44.96
N VAL A 17 9.01 18.46 44.77
CA VAL A 17 8.92 17.28 43.89
C VAL A 17 7.53 17.36 43.27
N TYR A 18 7.28 18.29 42.36
CA TYR A 18 6.12 18.31 41.44
C TYR A 18 6.14 19.58 40.57
N SER A 19 7.19 19.76 39.76
CA SER A 19 7.21 20.85 38.75
C SER A 19 8.26 20.64 37.66
N PHE A 20 8.35 19.42 37.12
CA PHE A 20 9.11 19.15 35.87
C PHE A 20 8.43 18.14 34.92
N PHE A 21 7.10 17.99 35.01
CA PHE A 21 6.33 17.14 34.08
C PHE A 21 5.12 17.84 33.45
N TRP A 22 5.18 19.16 33.29
CA TRP A 22 4.14 19.92 32.59
C TRP A 22 4.77 20.88 31.59
N SER A 23 5.36 20.33 30.52
CA SER A 23 5.67 21.09 29.31
C SER A 23 5.81 20.19 28.07
N CYS A 24 4.94 19.21 27.88
CA CYS A 24 4.85 18.42 26.64
C CYS A 24 3.41 17.92 26.43
N SER A 25 2.43 18.82 26.23
CA SER A 25 1.08 18.37 25.84
C SER A 25 0.23 19.47 25.19
N LEU A 26 0.83 20.47 24.52
CA LEU A 26 0.05 21.56 23.94
C LEU A 26 0.37 21.95 22.49
N LEU A 27 1.17 21.18 21.77
CA LEU A 27 1.31 21.31 20.31
C LEU A 27 1.40 19.90 19.73
N ASP A 28 0.63 19.68 18.66
CA ASP A 28 0.44 18.45 17.89
C ASP A 28 -0.49 17.40 18.51
N GLN A 29 -1.80 17.66 18.40
CA GLN A 29 -2.77 16.55 18.40
C GLN A 29 -2.58 15.76 17.10
N PRO A 30 -2.28 14.45 17.16
CA PRO A 30 -2.20 13.62 15.97
C PRO A 30 -3.57 13.60 15.26
N LEU A 31 -3.60 13.40 13.94
CA LEU A 31 -4.85 13.27 13.20
C LEU A 31 -5.78 12.24 13.90
N GLN A 32 -6.86 12.74 14.48
CA GLN A 32 -7.85 11.93 15.21
C GLN A 32 -8.81 11.33 14.20
N PHE A 33 -8.76 10.02 13.99
CA PHE A 33 -9.64 9.32 13.06
C PHE A 33 -10.61 8.41 13.80
N GLY A 34 -11.89 8.78 13.75
CA GLY A 34 -13.01 7.95 14.17
C GLY A 34 -14.12 8.76 14.83
N SER A 35 -15.28 8.86 14.16
CA SER A 35 -16.53 8.90 14.92
C SER A 35 -16.75 7.49 15.48
N PRO A 36 -17.29 7.33 16.70
CA PRO A 36 -17.51 6.02 17.29
C PRO A 36 -18.29 5.15 16.31
N ARG A 37 -17.85 3.89 16.16
CA ARG A 37 -18.68 2.85 15.57
C ARG A 37 -19.95 2.83 16.43
N LYS A 38 -21.06 3.38 15.94
CA LYS A 38 -22.37 3.06 16.49
C LYS A 38 -22.56 1.59 16.19
N GLU A 39 -22.18 0.74 17.14
CA GLU A 39 -22.80 -0.56 17.22
C GLU A 39 -24.30 -0.28 17.42
N ASP A 40 -25.09 -0.47 16.36
CA ASP A 40 -26.53 -0.58 16.48
C ASP A 40 -26.83 -1.85 17.27
N ARG A 41 -26.69 -1.74 18.60
CA ARG A 41 -27.30 -2.61 19.58
C ARG A 41 -28.08 -1.72 20.53
N SER A 42 -29.39 -1.89 20.48
CA SER A 42 -30.33 -1.34 21.42
C SER A 42 -29.85 -1.50 22.87
N GLY A 43 -29.94 -0.44 23.67
CA GLY A 43 -30.11 -0.57 25.12
C GLY A 43 -29.14 0.22 25.99
N ASN A 44 -29.71 1.22 26.67
CA ASN A 44 -29.26 1.92 27.87
C ASN A 44 -28.08 2.90 27.80
N SER A 45 -28.46 4.17 27.96
CA SER A 45 -27.68 5.31 28.40
C SER A 45 -26.98 5.05 29.75
N GLY A 46 -25.72 4.62 29.69
CA GLY A 46 -24.78 4.67 30.80
C GLY A 46 -23.72 5.73 30.54
N SER A 47 -23.77 6.83 31.29
CA SER A 47 -22.70 7.81 31.40
C SER A 47 -21.48 7.14 32.01
N GLY A 48 -20.53 6.72 31.17
CA GLY A 48 -19.24 6.19 31.57
C GLY A 48 -18.14 6.95 30.83
N SER A 49 -17.25 7.60 31.58
CA SER A 49 -16.00 8.17 31.09
C SER A 49 -15.06 7.05 30.65
N GLY A 50 -15.38 6.39 29.54
CA GLY A 50 -14.49 5.45 28.87
C GLY A 50 -13.40 6.24 28.15
N LYS A 51 -12.13 5.92 28.41
CA LYS A 51 -11.03 6.37 27.56
C LYS A 51 -11.36 5.92 26.14
N GLU A 52 -11.55 6.88 25.23
CA GLU A 52 -11.74 6.62 23.80
C GLU A 52 -10.61 5.70 23.32
N ARG A 53 -10.99 4.53 22.80
CA ARG A 53 -10.05 3.59 22.19
C ARG A 53 -9.82 4.08 20.77
N GLN A 54 -8.57 4.38 20.43
CA GLN A 54 -8.18 4.81 19.10
C GLN A 54 -8.26 3.62 18.15
N ASP A 55 -9.23 3.64 17.25
CA ASP A 55 -9.55 2.48 16.40
C ASP A 55 -8.83 2.50 15.05
N THR A 56 -8.06 3.54 14.68
CA THR A 56 -7.24 3.50 13.44
C THR A 56 -6.05 4.44 13.56
N LEU A 57 -4.84 3.95 13.26
CA LEU A 57 -3.62 4.74 13.33
C LEU A 57 -3.03 4.96 11.93
N LEU A 58 -2.69 6.20 11.60
CA LEU A 58 -2.02 6.54 10.35
C LEU A 58 -0.51 6.25 10.45
N LEU A 59 0.02 5.56 9.46
CA LEU A 59 1.43 5.26 9.28
C LEU A 59 1.94 6.06 8.08
N VAL A 60 3.08 6.73 8.24
CA VAL A 60 3.68 7.54 7.16
C VAL A 60 5.16 7.26 7.09
N SER A 61 5.68 6.95 5.91
CA SER A 61 7.12 6.86 5.67
C SER A 61 7.61 8.11 4.95
N ALA A 62 8.84 8.53 5.27
CA ALA A 62 9.45 9.72 4.69
C ALA A 62 10.96 9.54 4.52
N VAL A 63 11.54 10.22 3.54
CA VAL A 63 12.99 10.31 3.35
C VAL A 63 13.43 11.70 3.79
N ASP A 64 14.36 11.75 4.74
CA ASP A 64 14.87 12.97 5.35
C ASP A 64 16.35 13.17 5.01
N PHE A 65 16.64 14.24 4.28
CA PHE A 65 17.98 14.60 3.83
C PHE A 65 18.62 15.63 4.77
N PRO A 66 19.96 15.78 4.75
CA PRO A 66 20.61 16.90 5.42
C PRO A 66 20.09 18.25 4.89
N GLU A 67 19.86 19.23 5.75
CA GLU A 67 19.33 20.57 5.38
C GLU A 67 20.12 21.27 4.27
N SER A 68 21.42 20.99 4.17
CA SER A 68 22.31 21.55 3.15
C SER A 68 22.11 20.96 1.74
N TYR A 69 21.30 19.91 1.59
CA TYR A 69 21.11 19.19 0.34
C TYR A 69 19.79 19.57 -0.34
N ASP A 70 19.88 20.06 -1.57
CA ASP A 70 18.74 20.32 -2.44
C ASP A 70 18.34 19.02 -3.15
N TRP A 71 17.46 18.27 -2.50
CA TRP A 71 16.94 16.99 -3.01
C TRP A 71 15.98 17.20 -4.20
N GLN A 72 15.37 18.38 -4.35
CA GLN A 72 14.44 18.65 -5.44
C GLN A 72 15.12 18.76 -6.80
N ARG A 73 16.41 19.13 -6.83
CA ARG A 73 17.24 19.15 -8.04
C ARG A 73 17.89 17.81 -8.38
N ASP A 74 17.97 16.89 -7.43
CA ASP A 74 18.54 15.57 -7.66
C ASP A 74 17.45 14.52 -7.89
N SER A 75 17.02 14.40 -9.15
CA SER A 75 16.02 13.40 -9.55
C SER A 75 16.47 11.94 -9.32
N ALA A 76 17.76 11.68 -9.11
CA ALA A 76 18.27 10.35 -8.79
C ALA A 76 18.23 10.06 -7.29
N CYS A 77 18.02 11.07 -6.43
CA CYS A 77 17.84 10.96 -4.99
C CYS A 77 18.81 9.96 -4.34
N GLY A 78 20.12 10.04 -4.58
CA GLY A 78 21.01 8.92 -4.22
C GLY A 78 22.48 9.25 -3.94
N LYS A 79 22.85 10.53 -3.85
CA LYS A 79 24.26 10.96 -3.74
C LYS A 79 24.70 11.34 -2.33
N VAL A 80 23.77 11.39 -1.38
CA VAL A 80 24.04 11.77 0.01
C VAL A 80 23.39 10.77 0.95
N SER A 81 23.95 10.62 2.14
CA SER A 81 23.31 9.86 3.21
C SER A 81 22.06 10.60 3.69
N CYS A 82 21.02 9.84 4.00
CA CYS A 82 19.72 10.34 4.46
C CYS A 82 19.15 9.38 5.52
N THR A 83 17.97 9.70 6.05
CA THR A 83 17.23 8.85 6.98
C THR A 83 15.86 8.51 6.40
N LEU A 84 15.56 7.23 6.27
CA LEU A 84 14.20 6.77 6.03
C LEU A 84 13.47 6.68 7.38
N ARG A 85 12.45 7.52 7.57
CA ARG A 85 11.66 7.63 8.80
C ARG A 85 10.31 6.94 8.65
N LEU A 86 9.83 6.34 9.74
CA LEU A 86 8.44 5.90 9.90
C LEU A 86 7.80 6.70 11.03
N PHE A 87 6.66 7.30 10.74
CA PHE A 87 5.81 7.99 11.70
C PHE A 87 4.57 7.17 12.00
N ARG A 88 4.14 7.21 13.26
CA ARG A 88 2.95 6.53 13.80
C ARG A 88 2.08 7.56 14.48
N GLY A 89 0.93 7.87 13.87
CA GLY A 89 0.07 8.97 14.33
C GLY A 89 0.85 10.29 14.41
N GLY A 90 1.66 10.61 13.40
CA GLY A 90 2.43 11.86 13.37
C GLY A 90 3.71 11.90 14.20
N GLN A 91 3.92 10.97 15.11
CA GLN A 91 5.15 10.91 15.90
C GLN A 91 6.15 9.98 15.23
N GLU A 92 7.42 10.37 15.22
CA GLU A 92 8.47 9.48 14.72
C GLU A 92 8.55 8.22 15.59
N ALA A 93 8.48 7.07 14.93
CA ALA A 93 8.58 5.77 15.56
C ALA A 93 9.89 5.05 15.22
N LEU A 94 10.50 5.36 14.07
CA LEU A 94 11.73 4.72 13.58
C LEU A 94 12.48 5.64 12.62
N GLY A 95 13.81 5.60 12.67
CA GLY A 95 14.70 6.16 11.67
C GLY A 95 15.74 5.13 11.22
N ILE A 96 15.86 4.92 9.91
CA ILE A 96 16.76 3.95 9.27
C ILE A 96 17.78 4.73 8.42
N PRO A 97 19.10 4.55 8.63
CA PRO A 97 20.11 5.11 7.74
C PRO A 97 19.91 4.62 6.30
N ALA A 98 19.94 5.53 5.34
CA ALA A 98 19.72 5.26 3.93
C ALA A 98 20.70 6.04 3.03
N GLY A 99 20.79 5.65 1.75
CA GLY A 99 21.68 6.27 0.76
C GLY A 99 23.03 5.56 0.60
N PRO A 100 24.07 6.24 0.10
CA PRO A 100 25.36 5.65 -0.23
C PRO A 100 25.98 4.85 0.92
N GLY A 101 26.47 3.65 0.61
CA GLY A 101 27.08 2.75 1.59
C GLY A 101 26.09 1.97 2.47
N THR A 102 24.79 2.07 2.19
CA THR A 102 23.74 1.29 2.87
C THR A 102 23.00 0.40 1.86
N THR A 103 22.28 -0.61 2.38
CA THR A 103 21.36 -1.44 1.59
C THR A 103 19.93 -0.90 1.63
N VAL A 104 19.76 0.40 1.89
CA VAL A 104 18.46 1.08 1.93
C VAL A 104 18.51 2.24 0.96
N SER A 105 17.67 2.16 -0.07
CA SER A 105 17.55 3.23 -1.07
C SER A 105 16.88 4.45 -0.45
N SER A 106 17.15 5.62 -1.00
CA SER A 106 16.33 6.83 -0.81
C SER A 106 15.20 6.91 -1.84
N ALA A 107 15.17 6.04 -2.84
CA ALA A 107 14.13 6.05 -3.87
C ALA A 107 12.77 5.61 -3.29
N PRO A 108 11.68 6.36 -3.53
CA PRO A 108 10.38 6.12 -2.90
C PRO A 108 9.73 4.80 -3.29
N ASP A 109 10.06 4.24 -4.46
CA ASP A 109 9.52 3.00 -5.00
C ASP A 109 10.01 1.73 -4.28
N GLY A 110 11.06 1.85 -3.45
CA GLY A 110 11.56 0.76 -2.62
C GLY A 110 11.01 0.75 -1.19
N HIS A 111 10.06 1.62 -0.83
CA HIS A 111 9.54 1.75 0.53
C HIS A 111 8.08 1.28 0.61
N HIS A 112 7.81 0.29 1.46
CA HIS A 112 6.46 -0.28 1.59
C HIS A 112 6.07 -0.40 3.05
N ILE A 113 4.89 0.11 3.40
CA ILE A 113 4.30 -0.11 4.72
C ILE A 113 3.34 -1.29 4.63
N ILE A 114 3.72 -2.43 5.23
CA ILE A 114 2.94 -3.66 5.24
C ILE A 114 2.79 -4.10 6.70
N ASN A 115 1.56 -4.36 7.15
CA ASN A 115 1.28 -4.86 8.52
C ASN A 115 1.99 -4.07 9.64
N ARG A 116 2.09 -2.73 9.51
CA ARG A 116 2.71 -1.77 10.46
C ARG A 116 4.24 -1.65 10.41
N ASP A 117 4.87 -2.48 9.59
CA ASP A 117 6.31 -2.49 9.40
C ASP A 117 6.69 -1.77 8.11
N LEU A 118 7.86 -1.13 8.15
CA LEU A 118 8.43 -0.44 7.01
C LEU A 118 9.44 -1.36 6.33
N TYR A 119 9.06 -1.87 5.17
CA TYR A 119 9.89 -2.70 4.32
C TYR A 119 10.69 -1.86 3.33
N THR A 120 11.91 -2.30 3.07
CA THR A 120 12.85 -1.65 2.15
C THR A 120 13.33 -2.65 1.11
N ILE A 121 13.33 -2.23 -0.15
CA ILE A 121 13.84 -2.98 -1.28
C ILE A 121 15.00 -2.20 -1.88
N TYR A 122 16.14 -2.86 -2.02
CA TYR A 122 17.32 -2.26 -2.63
C TYR A 122 17.94 -3.24 -3.63
N THR A 123 18.12 -2.80 -4.86
CA THR A 123 18.81 -3.58 -5.90
C THR A 123 20.03 -2.82 -6.38
N GLY A 124 21.21 -3.33 -6.02
CA GLY A 124 22.50 -2.73 -6.30
C GLY A 124 23.39 -3.60 -7.19
N THR A 125 24.69 -3.31 -7.22
CA THR A 125 25.69 -4.14 -7.90
C THR A 125 25.96 -5.45 -7.16
N GLU A 126 25.69 -5.50 -5.86
CA GLU A 126 25.88 -6.66 -4.99
C GLU A 126 24.64 -7.58 -4.92
N GLY A 127 23.62 -7.30 -5.74
CA GLY A 127 22.38 -8.07 -5.79
C GLY A 127 21.19 -7.32 -5.20
N THR A 128 20.19 -8.09 -4.75
CA THR A 128 18.93 -7.57 -4.21
C THR A 128 18.84 -7.84 -2.70
N PHE A 129 18.43 -6.81 -1.96
CA PHE A 129 18.35 -6.78 -0.51
C PHE A 129 16.92 -6.42 -0.08
N ILE A 130 16.42 -7.18 0.88
CA ILE A 130 15.11 -6.96 1.50
C ILE A 130 15.35 -6.69 2.98
N GLY A 131 14.79 -5.60 3.49
CA GLY A 131 14.83 -5.25 4.90
C GLY A 131 13.45 -4.93 5.46
N ALA A 132 13.32 -5.00 6.77
CA ALA A 132 12.17 -4.49 7.50
C ALA A 132 12.66 -3.76 8.75
N ASN A 133 12.13 -2.56 8.98
CA ASN A 133 12.44 -1.73 10.14
C ASN A 133 13.95 -1.52 10.37
N GLY A 134 14.74 -1.46 9.28
CA GLY A 134 16.20 -1.29 9.32
C GLY A 134 16.99 -2.58 9.56
N ILE A 135 16.33 -3.73 9.66
CA ILE A 135 16.94 -5.05 9.80
C ILE A 135 16.91 -5.74 8.44
N GLY A 136 18.06 -6.25 7.98
CA GLY A 136 18.12 -7.08 6.77
C GLY A 136 17.43 -8.42 6.98
N LEU A 137 16.51 -8.77 6.09
CA LEU A 137 15.75 -10.00 6.12
C LEU A 137 16.26 -11.04 5.11
N ALA A 138 16.60 -10.58 3.90
CA ALA A 138 17.05 -11.46 2.83
C ALA A 138 18.01 -10.73 1.88
N HIS A 139 18.92 -11.49 1.28
CA HIS A 139 19.84 -11.04 0.25
C HIS A 139 20.11 -12.19 -0.74
N TRP A 140 20.27 -11.85 -2.00
CA TRP A 140 20.75 -12.75 -3.05
C TRP A 140 21.47 -11.97 -4.16
N ASP A 141 22.32 -12.66 -4.90
CA ASP A 141 23.24 -12.04 -5.87
C ASP A 141 22.54 -11.54 -7.15
N ASP A 142 21.40 -12.15 -7.51
CA ASP A 142 20.65 -11.72 -8.70
C ASP A 142 20.09 -10.31 -8.51
N ARG A 143 20.19 -9.50 -9.56
CA ARG A 143 19.57 -8.18 -9.61
C ARG A 143 18.16 -8.30 -10.15
N GLU A 144 17.18 -8.12 -9.27
CA GLU A 144 15.76 -8.24 -9.60
C GLU A 144 15.03 -6.94 -9.25
N TYR A 145 14.06 -6.56 -10.09
CA TYR A 145 13.05 -5.58 -9.71
C TYR A 145 11.94 -6.31 -8.96
N ILE A 146 11.80 -6.03 -7.67
CA ILE A 146 10.76 -6.69 -6.87
C ILE A 146 9.41 -6.07 -7.21
N VAL A 147 8.48 -6.92 -7.65
CA VAL A 147 7.12 -6.52 -8.00
C VAL A 147 6.10 -6.99 -6.97
N GLY A 148 6.47 -7.90 -6.08
CA GLY A 148 5.62 -8.33 -4.96
C GLY A 148 6.44 -8.70 -3.74
N LEU A 149 5.90 -8.37 -2.57
CA LEU A 149 6.50 -8.62 -1.25
C LEU A 149 5.39 -9.00 -0.28
N TYR A 150 5.48 -10.19 0.33
CA TYR A 150 4.47 -10.68 1.25
C TYR A 150 5.10 -11.26 2.52
N PRO A 151 4.99 -10.57 3.67
CA PRO A 151 5.43 -11.13 4.94
C PRO A 151 4.40 -12.13 5.49
N SER A 152 4.88 -13.31 5.91
CA SER A 152 4.05 -14.34 6.55
C SER A 152 4.80 -14.98 7.70
N GLY A 153 4.36 -14.73 8.93
CA GLY A 153 5.06 -15.18 10.13
C GLY A 153 6.49 -14.63 10.19
N ASN A 154 7.49 -15.52 10.20
CA ASN A 154 8.91 -15.16 10.21
C ASN A 154 9.52 -15.11 8.80
N ASP A 155 8.74 -15.43 7.77
CA ASP A 155 9.22 -15.55 6.40
C ASP A 155 8.83 -14.33 5.58
N ILE A 156 9.72 -13.97 4.64
CA ILE A 156 9.47 -12.95 3.64
C ILE A 156 9.47 -13.56 2.24
N TYR A 157 8.32 -13.46 1.57
CA TYR A 157 8.14 -13.93 0.21
C TYR A 157 8.29 -12.76 -0.75
N THR A 158 8.99 -13.00 -1.86
CA THR A 158 9.24 -12.00 -2.89
C THR A 158 8.99 -12.54 -4.28
N LEU A 159 8.37 -11.73 -5.13
CA LEU A 159 8.29 -11.95 -6.57
C LEU A 159 9.18 -10.91 -7.25
N GLY A 160 10.29 -11.36 -7.80
CA GLY A 160 11.24 -10.55 -8.56
C GLY A 160 11.02 -10.70 -10.06
N GLN A 161 11.28 -9.63 -10.81
CA GLN A 161 11.37 -9.63 -12.26
C GLN A 161 12.81 -9.30 -12.68
N SER A 162 13.40 -10.12 -13.55
CA SER A 162 14.78 -9.89 -13.99
C SER A 162 14.88 -8.78 -15.04
N PHE A 163 16.02 -8.06 -15.08
CA PHE A 163 16.33 -7.06 -16.11
C PHE A 163 16.57 -7.74 -17.46
N GLY A 164 15.49 -8.06 -18.17
CA GLY A 164 15.52 -8.85 -19.41
C GLY A 164 14.28 -9.72 -19.61
N GLY A 165 13.39 -9.77 -18.63
CA GLY A 165 12.22 -10.65 -18.63
C GLY A 165 12.41 -11.83 -17.69
N GLY A 166 11.32 -12.53 -17.40
CA GLY A 166 11.31 -13.63 -16.46
C GLY A 166 11.05 -13.20 -15.02
N ILE A 167 10.57 -14.16 -14.24
CA ILE A 167 10.18 -14.00 -12.84
C ILE A 167 10.90 -15.01 -11.95
N ALA A 168 11.12 -14.63 -10.70
CA ALA A 168 11.61 -15.49 -9.64
C ALA A 168 10.75 -15.30 -8.38
N PHE A 169 10.24 -16.40 -7.84
CA PHE A 169 9.53 -16.42 -6.57
C PHE A 169 10.44 -17.04 -5.50
N ARG A 170 10.64 -16.29 -4.41
CA ARG A 170 11.59 -16.63 -3.35
C ARG A 170 10.92 -16.54 -1.98
N CYS A 171 11.46 -17.30 -1.02
CA CYS A 171 11.22 -17.10 0.40
C CYS A 171 12.57 -16.97 1.12
N ASN A 172 12.74 -15.88 1.86
CA ASN A 172 13.99 -15.52 2.54
C ASN A 172 15.22 -15.55 1.61
N GLY A 173 15.05 -15.09 0.36
CA GLY A 173 16.08 -15.07 -0.68
C GLY A 173 16.32 -16.39 -1.41
N ARG A 174 15.86 -17.52 -0.84
CA ARG A 174 15.92 -18.83 -1.51
C ARG A 174 14.87 -18.90 -2.61
N GLU A 175 15.30 -19.25 -3.82
CA GLU A 175 14.40 -19.49 -4.95
C GLU A 175 13.58 -20.77 -4.77
N PHE A 176 12.27 -20.64 -4.97
CA PHE A 176 11.31 -21.75 -5.02
C PHE A 176 10.87 -22.02 -6.45
N PHE A 177 10.75 -20.96 -7.24
CA PHE A 177 10.24 -21.04 -8.60
C PHE A 177 10.88 -19.96 -9.48
N ARG A 178 11.12 -20.32 -10.74
CA ARG A 178 11.61 -19.40 -11.77
C ARG A 178 10.98 -19.75 -13.11
N ASP A 179 10.54 -18.71 -13.83
CA ASP A 179 10.14 -18.80 -15.23
C ASP A 179 10.87 -17.70 -16.02
N PRO A 180 11.80 -18.03 -16.92
CA PRO A 180 12.61 -17.05 -17.64
C PRO A 180 11.81 -16.23 -18.68
N GLU A 181 10.60 -16.66 -19.04
CA GLU A 181 9.73 -15.99 -20.01
C GLU A 181 8.50 -15.34 -19.36
N GLY A 182 8.32 -15.58 -18.06
CA GLY A 182 7.22 -15.03 -17.28
C GLY A 182 7.26 -13.51 -17.19
N ILE A 183 6.07 -12.90 -17.29
CA ILE A 183 5.82 -11.48 -17.03
C ILE A 183 4.78 -11.42 -15.92
N PRO A 184 5.11 -10.85 -14.75
CA PRO A 184 4.20 -10.81 -13.62
C PRO A 184 2.92 -10.03 -13.99
N LEU A 185 1.78 -10.46 -13.43
CA LEU A 185 0.54 -9.69 -13.48
C LEU A 185 0.36 -8.99 -12.14
N GLY A 186 0.14 -7.68 -12.18
CA GLY A 186 0.14 -6.82 -11.00
C GLY A 186 1.52 -6.25 -10.66
N GLY A 187 1.63 -5.62 -9.49
CA GLY A 187 2.85 -4.99 -9.00
C GLY A 187 2.56 -3.87 -8.02
N PHE A 188 3.60 -3.28 -7.40
CA PHE A 188 3.45 -2.08 -6.56
C PHE A 188 2.92 -0.87 -7.34
N GLY A 189 3.08 -0.89 -8.66
CA GLY A 189 2.49 0.07 -9.59
C GLY A 189 1.06 -0.27 -10.04
N SER A 190 0.35 -1.20 -9.39
CA SER A 190 -1.04 -1.55 -9.74
C SER A 190 -1.98 -1.31 -8.55
N ASP A 191 -3.05 -0.55 -8.77
CA ASP A 191 -3.95 -0.08 -7.70
C ASP A 191 -4.75 -1.20 -7.02
N THR A 192 -4.83 -2.38 -7.65
CA THR A 192 -5.64 -3.50 -7.15
C THR A 192 -4.87 -4.57 -6.37
N TYR A 193 -3.56 -4.42 -6.28
CA TYR A 193 -2.65 -5.35 -5.64
C TYR A 193 -2.18 -4.87 -4.26
N GLY A 194 -2.62 -3.67 -3.85
CA GLY A 194 -2.40 -3.16 -2.51
C GLY A 194 -0.92 -3.00 -2.14
N PRO A 195 -0.58 -2.95 -0.84
CA PRO A 195 0.77 -2.67 -0.39
C PRO A 195 1.77 -3.83 -0.60
N THR A 196 1.29 -5.04 -0.91
CA THR A 196 2.11 -6.24 -1.13
C THR A 196 2.45 -6.47 -2.61
N GLY A 197 1.94 -5.63 -3.52
CA GLY A 197 2.20 -5.75 -4.96
C GLY A 197 1.68 -7.07 -5.52
N ALA A 198 2.37 -7.63 -6.51
CA ALA A 198 1.93 -8.82 -7.24
C ALA A 198 1.74 -10.09 -6.38
N LEU A 199 2.22 -10.09 -5.13
CA LEU A 199 1.95 -11.13 -4.14
C LEU A 199 0.78 -10.74 -3.24
N TYR A 200 -0.11 -11.69 -2.97
CA TYR A 200 -1.26 -11.49 -2.07
C TYR A 200 -1.68 -12.82 -1.45
N SER A 201 -2.49 -12.77 -0.39
CA SER A 201 -3.13 -13.96 0.18
C SER A 201 -4.51 -14.20 -0.40
N ASP A 202 -4.82 -15.46 -0.68
CA ASP A 202 -6.16 -15.96 -0.94
C ASP A 202 -6.39 -17.19 -0.06
N GLY A 203 -7.11 -16.99 1.05
CA GLY A 203 -7.15 -17.96 2.15
C GLY A 203 -5.82 -18.00 2.90
N GLU A 204 -5.29 -19.21 3.13
CA GLU A 204 -4.00 -19.43 3.79
C GLU A 204 -2.81 -19.46 2.83
N SER A 205 -3.07 -19.42 1.51
CA SER A 205 -2.04 -19.52 0.48
C SER A 205 -1.54 -18.16 0.00
N ILE A 206 -0.24 -18.09 -0.27
CA ILE A 206 0.40 -16.97 -0.94
C ILE A 206 0.30 -17.18 -2.44
N CYS A 207 -0.26 -16.19 -3.12
CA CYS A 207 -0.69 -16.32 -4.50
C CYS A 207 -0.06 -15.25 -5.39
N PHE A 208 0.13 -15.61 -6.65
CA PHE A 208 0.37 -14.67 -7.74
C PHE A 208 -0.05 -15.27 -9.07
N ALA A 209 -0.12 -14.43 -10.10
CA ALA A 209 -0.28 -14.88 -11.47
C ALA A 209 0.74 -14.18 -12.36
N TYR A 210 1.08 -14.84 -13.46
CA TYR A 210 1.93 -14.27 -14.48
C TYR A 210 1.47 -14.71 -15.86
N ARG A 211 1.86 -13.96 -16.89
CA ARG A 211 1.62 -14.31 -18.28
C ARG A 211 2.92 -14.67 -18.98
N ARG A 212 2.84 -15.55 -19.97
CA ARG A 212 3.92 -15.79 -20.93
C ARG A 212 3.31 -16.04 -22.31
N LYS A 213 4.11 -15.86 -23.35
CA LYS A 213 3.69 -16.21 -24.71
C LYS A 213 4.10 -17.65 -24.99
N GLN A 214 3.17 -18.46 -25.47
CA GLN A 214 3.46 -19.77 -26.02
C GLN A 214 2.78 -19.86 -27.39
N ASP A 215 3.58 -20.05 -28.44
CA ASP A 215 3.12 -19.98 -29.83
C ASP A 215 2.42 -18.63 -30.15
N ASP A 216 1.19 -18.69 -30.67
CA ASP A 216 0.33 -17.54 -30.98
C ASP A 216 -0.63 -17.18 -29.83
N LYS A 217 -0.45 -17.78 -28.64
CA LYS A 217 -1.35 -17.62 -27.49
C LYS A 217 -0.63 -17.03 -26.29
N THR A 218 -1.41 -16.36 -25.46
CA THR A 218 -0.98 -15.97 -24.12
C THR A 218 -1.42 -17.03 -23.13
N GLU A 219 -0.48 -17.57 -22.37
CA GLU A 219 -0.76 -18.41 -21.21
C GLU A 219 -0.81 -17.53 -19.97
N ILE A 220 -1.86 -17.66 -19.16
CA ILE A 220 -1.91 -17.15 -17.80
C ILE A 220 -1.68 -18.32 -16.85
N VAL A 221 -0.62 -18.22 -16.06
CA VAL A 221 -0.24 -19.21 -15.08
C VAL A 221 -0.56 -18.66 -13.70
N PHE A 222 -1.26 -19.46 -12.90
CA PHE A 222 -1.60 -19.11 -11.53
C PHE A 222 -0.77 -19.97 -10.58
N MET A 223 -0.27 -19.35 -9.52
CA MET A 223 0.67 -19.95 -8.58
C MET A 223 0.12 -19.85 -7.16
N ARG A 224 0.21 -20.93 -6.39
CA ARG A 224 -0.07 -21.00 -4.94
C ARG A 224 1.12 -21.59 -4.24
N ASP A 225 1.63 -20.89 -3.23
CA ASP A 225 2.72 -21.36 -2.36
C ASP A 225 3.96 -21.83 -3.14
N GLY A 226 4.21 -21.22 -4.30
CA GLY A 226 5.34 -21.54 -5.20
C GLY A 226 5.08 -22.66 -6.21
N GLU A 227 3.90 -23.29 -6.18
CA GLU A 227 3.51 -24.34 -7.13
C GLU A 227 2.47 -23.83 -8.12
N GLN A 228 2.50 -24.37 -9.34
CA GLN A 228 1.51 -24.05 -10.36
C GLN A 228 0.17 -24.72 -10.01
N ASP A 229 -0.90 -23.92 -9.93
CA ASP A 229 -2.25 -24.40 -9.66
C ASP A 229 -2.99 -24.75 -10.97
N GLY A 230 -2.95 -26.04 -11.29
CA GLY A 230 -3.62 -26.60 -12.46
C GLY A 230 -3.00 -26.17 -13.80
N PRO A 231 -3.63 -26.50 -14.93
CA PRO A 231 -3.13 -26.11 -16.25
C PRO A 231 -3.26 -24.59 -16.48
N PRO A 232 -2.35 -23.97 -17.25
CA PRO A 232 -2.44 -22.56 -17.61
C PRO A 232 -3.73 -22.25 -18.39
N ILE A 233 -4.27 -21.04 -18.20
CA ILE A 233 -5.36 -20.54 -19.04
C ILE A 233 -4.76 -20.07 -20.36
N ARG A 234 -5.15 -20.71 -21.46
CA ARG A 234 -4.67 -20.36 -22.81
C ARG A 234 -5.67 -19.47 -23.50
N LEU A 235 -5.26 -18.23 -23.79
CA LEU A 235 -6.11 -17.21 -24.40
C LEU A 235 -5.50 -16.74 -25.72
N THR A 236 -6.35 -16.64 -26.74
CA THR A 236 -6.07 -15.81 -27.92
C THR A 236 -6.59 -14.41 -27.60
N CYS A 237 -5.73 -13.57 -27.05
CA CYS A 237 -6.05 -12.22 -26.59
C CYS A 237 -5.05 -11.20 -27.14
N ILE A 238 -5.50 -9.95 -27.24
CA ILE A 238 -4.63 -8.80 -27.52
C ILE A 238 -3.75 -8.54 -26.30
N GLU A 239 -4.38 -8.51 -25.12
CA GLU A 239 -3.72 -8.21 -23.87
C GLU A 239 -4.42 -8.90 -22.69
N VAL A 240 -3.65 -9.28 -21.68
CA VAL A 240 -4.16 -9.64 -20.35
C VAL A 240 -4.04 -8.40 -19.48
N LEU A 241 -5.18 -7.88 -19.01
CA LEU A 241 -5.26 -6.67 -18.20
C LEU A 241 -4.95 -6.97 -16.74
N ASP A 242 -5.49 -8.08 -16.23
CA ASP A 242 -5.26 -8.52 -14.85
C ASP A 242 -5.56 -10.02 -14.71
N ALA A 243 -4.95 -10.69 -13.72
CA ALA A 243 -5.37 -12.03 -13.33
C ALA A 243 -5.01 -12.31 -11.86
N LYS A 244 -5.98 -12.79 -11.09
CA LYS A 244 -5.78 -13.12 -9.68
C LYS A 244 -6.77 -14.15 -9.16
N TYR A 245 -6.47 -14.74 -8.02
CA TYR A 245 -7.45 -15.51 -7.28
C TYR A 245 -8.42 -14.58 -6.58
N ILE A 246 -9.70 -14.95 -6.62
CA ILE A 246 -10.76 -14.31 -5.85
C ILE A 246 -11.56 -15.43 -5.20
N SER A 247 -11.39 -15.59 -3.89
CA SER A 247 -12.10 -16.62 -3.10
C SER A 247 -11.86 -18.04 -3.60
N GLY A 248 -10.61 -18.35 -3.96
CA GLY A 248 -10.25 -19.64 -4.55
C GLY A 248 -10.25 -19.67 -6.08
N ASP A 249 -11.00 -18.77 -6.73
CA ASP A 249 -11.28 -18.88 -8.17
C ASP A 249 -10.21 -18.19 -9.02
N ARG A 250 -9.63 -18.95 -9.97
CA ARG A 250 -8.69 -18.42 -10.98
C ARG A 250 -9.44 -17.48 -11.93
N THR A 251 -9.21 -16.19 -11.76
CA THR A 251 -9.94 -15.13 -12.47
C THR A 251 -8.99 -14.32 -13.33
N ALA A 252 -9.36 -14.05 -14.58
CA ALA A 252 -8.55 -13.26 -15.50
C ALA A 252 -9.42 -12.26 -16.27
N LEU A 253 -8.92 -11.04 -16.40
CA LEU A 253 -9.48 -9.97 -17.20
C LEU A 253 -8.56 -9.73 -18.41
N TYR A 254 -9.12 -9.79 -19.61
CA TYR A 254 -8.32 -9.73 -20.83
C TYR A 254 -9.10 -9.10 -21.98
N GLU A 255 -8.38 -8.59 -22.97
CA GLU A 255 -8.95 -8.05 -24.20
C GLU A 255 -8.85 -9.08 -25.34
N GLN A 256 -9.96 -9.38 -25.99
CA GLN A 256 -10.03 -10.27 -27.15
C GLN A 256 -10.89 -9.64 -28.23
N SER A 257 -10.32 -9.43 -29.42
CA SER A 257 -11.03 -8.89 -30.59
C SER A 257 -11.75 -7.55 -30.30
N GLY A 258 -11.13 -6.69 -29.50
CA GLY A 258 -11.70 -5.38 -29.10
C GLY A 258 -12.74 -5.45 -27.98
N HIS A 259 -12.98 -6.63 -27.40
CA HIS A 259 -13.89 -6.83 -26.28
C HIS A 259 -13.11 -7.17 -25.01
N THR A 260 -13.47 -6.54 -23.90
CA THR A 260 -13.01 -6.93 -22.57
C THR A 260 -13.79 -8.17 -22.12
N ARG A 261 -13.08 -9.20 -21.68
CA ARG A 261 -13.66 -10.47 -21.23
C ARG A 261 -13.17 -10.81 -19.84
N LEU A 262 -14.07 -11.37 -19.04
CA LEU A 262 -13.76 -11.95 -17.73
C LEU A 262 -13.78 -13.48 -17.88
N PHE A 263 -12.66 -14.12 -17.58
CA PHE A 263 -12.60 -15.54 -17.31
C PHE A 263 -12.74 -15.76 -15.80
N SER A 264 -13.67 -16.63 -15.40
CA SER A 264 -13.81 -17.14 -14.04
C SER A 264 -14.47 -18.51 -14.10
N ASN A 265 -14.03 -19.46 -13.26
CA ASN A 265 -14.63 -20.79 -13.12
C ASN A 265 -14.79 -21.55 -14.45
N GLY A 266 -13.76 -21.51 -15.30
CA GLY A 266 -13.74 -22.20 -16.58
C GLY A 266 -14.62 -21.57 -17.66
N LYS A 267 -15.27 -20.44 -17.36
CA LYS A 267 -16.18 -19.73 -18.26
C LYS A 267 -15.62 -18.36 -18.58
N SER A 268 -15.83 -17.92 -19.82
CA SER A 268 -15.46 -16.58 -20.27
C SER A 268 -16.71 -15.80 -20.67
N VAL A 269 -16.90 -14.64 -20.08
CA VAL A 269 -18.04 -13.74 -20.34
C VAL A 269 -17.52 -12.43 -20.93
N SER A 270 -18.17 -11.96 -21.98
CA SER A 270 -17.90 -10.66 -22.58
C SER A 270 -18.47 -9.56 -21.68
N LEU A 271 -17.61 -8.65 -21.22
CA LEU A 271 -18.05 -7.47 -20.46
C LEU A 271 -18.48 -6.34 -21.38
N THR A 272 -18.00 -6.31 -22.63
CA THR A 272 -18.36 -5.27 -23.60
C THR A 272 -19.80 -5.40 -24.10
N GLU A 273 -20.35 -6.61 -24.10
CA GLU A 273 -21.78 -6.84 -24.36
C GLU A 273 -22.67 -6.28 -23.23
N TYR A 274 -22.09 -6.05 -22.04
CA TYR A 274 -22.75 -5.37 -20.94
C TYR A 274 -22.60 -3.85 -21.13
N ARG A 275 -23.57 -3.26 -21.84
CA ARG A 275 -23.74 -1.80 -22.08
C ARG A 275 -22.76 -1.11 -23.04
N GLY A 276 -22.04 -1.84 -23.90
CA GLY A 276 -21.20 -1.24 -24.94
C GLY A 276 -19.97 -0.53 -24.40
N VAL A 277 -19.47 -1.01 -23.26
CA VAL A 277 -18.33 -0.42 -22.53
C VAL A 277 -17.05 -1.16 -22.90
N ARG A 278 -16.05 -0.43 -23.42
CA ARG A 278 -14.69 -0.95 -23.60
C ARG A 278 -13.84 -0.51 -22.42
N TRP A 279 -13.13 -1.44 -21.79
CA TRP A 279 -12.27 -1.11 -20.66
C TRP A 279 -10.84 -0.90 -21.12
N THR A 280 -10.19 0.11 -20.54
CA THR A 280 -8.75 0.34 -20.62
C THR A 280 -8.25 0.50 -19.19
N ASP A 281 -7.07 -0.05 -18.90
CA ASP A 281 -6.50 0.01 -17.54
C ASP A 281 -7.47 -0.49 -16.46
N ALA A 282 -7.98 -1.70 -16.67
CA ALA A 282 -8.91 -2.34 -15.75
C ALA A 282 -8.25 -3.46 -14.96
N SER A 283 -8.80 -3.69 -13.79
CA SER A 283 -8.23 -4.57 -12.80
C SER A 283 -9.32 -5.26 -11.99
N LEU A 284 -9.00 -6.45 -11.52
CA LEU A 284 -9.86 -7.27 -10.70
C LEU A 284 -9.81 -6.78 -9.26
N ILE A 285 -10.92 -6.83 -8.53
CA ILE A 285 -11.00 -6.53 -7.10
C ILE A 285 -11.86 -7.60 -6.42
N SER A 286 -11.46 -8.03 -5.23
CA SER A 286 -12.29 -8.89 -4.38
C SER A 286 -13.06 -8.03 -3.39
N LEU A 287 -14.38 -8.11 -3.40
CA LEU A 287 -15.26 -7.35 -2.50
C LEU A 287 -16.25 -8.31 -1.86
N GLY A 288 -16.08 -8.58 -0.56
CA GLY A 288 -16.92 -9.55 0.15
C GLY A 288 -16.88 -10.96 -0.46
N GLY A 289 -15.74 -11.33 -1.05
CA GLY A 289 -15.54 -12.60 -1.75
C GLY A 289 -16.12 -12.66 -3.16
N ARG A 290 -16.68 -11.56 -3.68
CA ARG A 290 -17.18 -11.45 -5.06
C ARG A 290 -16.11 -10.88 -5.98
N THR A 291 -16.17 -11.27 -7.25
CA THR A 291 -15.33 -10.72 -8.31
C THR A 291 -15.92 -9.41 -8.82
N CYS A 292 -15.13 -8.34 -8.74
CA CYS A 292 -15.44 -7.04 -9.29
C CYS A 292 -14.37 -6.60 -10.29
N VAL A 293 -14.76 -5.76 -11.24
CA VAL A 293 -13.84 -5.08 -12.16
C VAL A 293 -13.91 -3.58 -11.92
N ALA A 294 -12.74 -2.94 -11.80
CA ALA A 294 -12.59 -1.50 -11.72
C ALA A 294 -11.55 -1.03 -12.74
N GLY A 295 -11.77 0.11 -13.38
CA GLY A 295 -10.88 0.60 -14.43
C GLY A 295 -11.44 1.76 -15.21
N GLN A 296 -10.67 2.26 -16.16
CA GLN A 296 -11.18 3.27 -17.09
C GLN A 296 -12.05 2.60 -18.15
N CYS A 297 -13.09 3.31 -18.59
CA CYS A 297 -14.06 2.72 -19.49
C CYS A 297 -14.53 3.73 -20.54
N PHE A 298 -14.65 3.27 -21.77
CA PHE A 298 -15.18 4.01 -22.90
C PHE A 298 -16.60 3.55 -23.17
N MET A 299 -17.56 4.46 -23.05
CA MET A 299 -18.93 4.20 -23.49
C MET A 299 -19.10 4.64 -24.93
N SER A 300 -19.27 3.68 -25.83
CA SER A 300 -19.76 3.96 -27.20
C SER A 300 -21.28 4.15 -27.12
N SER A 301 -21.74 5.33 -26.70
CA SER A 301 -23.14 5.71 -26.94
C SER A 301 -23.23 6.40 -28.30
N SER A 302 -24.26 6.08 -29.09
CA SER A 302 -24.50 6.64 -30.42
C SER A 302 -24.75 8.17 -30.45
N HIS A 303 -24.56 8.90 -29.35
CA HIS A 303 -24.83 10.34 -29.27
C HIS A 303 -23.81 11.22 -28.54
N SER A 304 -22.73 10.69 -27.99
CA SER A 304 -21.58 11.51 -27.57
C SER A 304 -20.40 10.62 -27.17
N GLU A 305 -19.24 10.87 -27.76
CA GLU A 305 -17.96 10.36 -27.26
C GLU A 305 -17.62 11.10 -25.96
N GLY A 306 -17.51 10.37 -24.86
CA GLY A 306 -17.14 10.92 -23.56
C GLY A 306 -16.17 9.98 -22.87
N TRP A 307 -15.07 10.52 -22.38
CA TRP A 307 -14.16 9.82 -21.48
C TRP A 307 -14.75 9.85 -20.07
N GLY A 308 -14.87 8.69 -19.43
CA GLY A 308 -15.39 8.57 -18.06
C GLY A 308 -14.60 7.55 -17.26
N ILE A 309 -14.29 7.89 -16.01
CA ILE A 309 -13.77 6.92 -15.03
C ILE A 309 -15.01 6.22 -14.44
N GLY A 310 -15.09 4.89 -14.60
CA GLY A 310 -16.23 4.09 -14.15
C GLY A 310 -15.84 3.17 -13.01
N TYR A 311 -16.66 3.11 -11.95
CA TYR A 311 -16.45 2.22 -10.81
C TYR A 311 -17.41 1.03 -10.86
N GLY A 312 -16.85 -0.18 -10.71
CA GLY A 312 -17.51 -1.39 -10.21
C GLY A 312 -18.63 -1.98 -11.05
N TYR A 313 -18.39 -3.18 -11.60
CA TYR A 313 -19.46 -4.13 -11.92
C TYR A 313 -19.32 -5.35 -11.01
N GLU A 314 -20.41 -5.73 -10.37
CA GLU A 314 -20.57 -7.03 -9.72
C GLU A 314 -21.04 -8.05 -10.76
N LEU A 315 -20.26 -9.11 -10.98
CA LEU A 315 -20.64 -10.20 -11.88
C LEU A 315 -21.06 -11.43 -11.07
N ASN A 316 -22.35 -11.51 -10.76
CA ASN A 316 -22.97 -12.74 -10.26
C ASN A 316 -23.12 -13.73 -11.43
N LEU A 317 -22.13 -14.62 -11.61
CA LEU A 317 -22.24 -15.74 -12.55
C LEU A 317 -22.56 -17.02 -11.78
N LEU A 318 -23.86 -17.29 -11.66
CA LEU A 318 -24.56 -18.57 -11.86
C LEU A 318 -25.89 -18.51 -11.09
N ASP A 319 -27.00 -18.53 -11.84
CA ASP A 319 -28.40 -18.73 -11.40
C ASP A 319 -29.27 -17.56 -10.88
N GLY A 320 -29.16 -16.39 -11.52
CA GLY A 320 -30.34 -15.68 -12.04
C GLY A 320 -31.45 -15.23 -11.06
N SER A 321 -31.29 -14.06 -10.47
CA SER A 321 -32.22 -12.91 -10.60
C SER A 321 -31.58 -11.65 -9.99
N PRO A 322 -31.88 -10.44 -10.50
CA PRO A 322 -31.00 -9.29 -10.35
C PRO A 322 -31.39 -8.42 -9.16
N GLU A 323 -30.41 -8.04 -8.34
CA GLU A 323 -30.48 -6.78 -7.59
C GLU A 323 -29.12 -6.09 -7.65
N HIS A 324 -29.19 -4.79 -7.95
CA HIS A 324 -28.13 -3.87 -8.34
C HIS A 324 -26.93 -3.85 -7.39
N LEU A 325 -25.73 -3.54 -7.89
CA LEU A 325 -24.73 -2.91 -7.03
C LEU A 325 -24.07 -1.69 -7.67
N TYR A 326 -24.55 -0.56 -7.15
CA TYR A 326 -23.90 0.74 -7.05
C TYR A 326 -22.75 0.62 -6.04
N PHE A 327 -21.61 1.27 -6.31
CA PHE A 327 -20.79 1.76 -5.20
C PHE A 327 -21.34 3.11 -4.77
N ASP A 328 -21.46 3.26 -3.46
CA ASP A 328 -21.96 4.41 -2.72
C ASP A 328 -21.53 5.75 -3.35
N GLY A 329 -22.44 6.71 -3.28
CA GLY A 329 -22.30 8.06 -3.81
C GLY A 329 -21.26 8.93 -3.10
N ASP A 330 -20.29 8.36 -2.41
CA ASP A 330 -19.24 9.05 -1.67
C ASP A 330 -18.04 8.07 -1.60
N VAL A 331 -17.18 7.92 -2.60
CA VAL A 331 -16.16 8.88 -2.93
C VAL A 331 -15.24 8.15 -3.92
N CYS A 332 -15.39 8.43 -5.20
CA CYS A 332 -14.21 8.61 -6.03
C CYS A 332 -13.63 9.93 -5.51
N LEU A 333 -12.47 9.94 -4.84
CA LEU A 333 -11.75 11.21 -4.76
C LEU A 333 -11.04 11.32 -6.09
N PRO A 334 -11.55 12.12 -7.05
CA PRO A 334 -10.60 12.72 -7.96
C PRO A 334 -9.56 13.38 -7.07
N LEU A 335 -8.34 12.91 -7.16
CA LEU A 335 -7.22 13.67 -6.66
C LEU A 335 -7.01 14.72 -7.73
N ASP A 336 -7.82 15.78 -7.68
CA ASP A 336 -7.60 16.92 -8.53
C ASP A 336 -6.26 17.52 -8.07
N LEU A 337 -5.23 17.38 -8.89
CA LEU A 337 -3.93 17.95 -8.56
C LEU A 337 -4.03 19.49 -8.49
N ASP A 338 -5.08 20.09 -9.05
CA ASP A 338 -5.39 21.51 -8.91
C ASP A 338 -5.84 21.87 -7.47
N ASP A 339 -6.32 20.90 -6.67
CA ASP A 339 -6.61 21.10 -5.24
C ASP A 339 -5.32 21.20 -4.40
N TYR A 340 -4.18 20.76 -4.93
CA TYR A 340 -2.88 20.74 -4.26
C TYR A 340 -1.79 21.45 -5.08
N PRO A 341 -2.00 22.73 -5.45
CA PRO A 341 -1.10 23.43 -6.35
C PRO A 341 0.30 23.50 -5.74
N GLY A 342 1.29 23.09 -6.52
CA GLY A 342 2.69 23.10 -6.09
C GLY A 342 3.12 21.91 -5.24
N CYS A 343 2.32 20.86 -5.08
CA CYS A 343 2.76 19.60 -4.46
C CYS A 343 3.16 18.54 -5.50
N ARG A 344 3.85 17.48 -5.05
CA ARG A 344 4.21 16.28 -5.82
C ARG A 344 3.84 15.01 -5.07
N PHE A 345 3.50 13.99 -5.85
CA PHE A 345 3.38 12.60 -5.40
C PHE A 345 4.66 11.86 -5.73
N MET A 346 5.24 11.21 -4.73
CA MET A 346 6.49 10.46 -4.93
C MET A 346 6.24 9.03 -5.42
N GLY A 347 5.05 8.48 -5.18
CA GLY A 347 4.65 7.16 -5.63
C GLY A 347 3.21 6.83 -5.24
N ARG A 348 2.70 5.69 -5.70
CA ARG A 348 1.32 5.23 -5.37
C ARG A 348 1.14 4.92 -3.89
N SER A 349 2.21 4.50 -3.23
CA SER A 349 2.27 4.35 -1.77
C SER A 349 1.90 5.62 -1.02
N CYS A 350 1.98 6.81 -1.63
CA CYS A 350 1.60 8.09 -1.02
C CYS A 350 0.08 8.33 -0.96
N ALA A 351 -0.74 7.36 -1.32
CA ALA A 351 -2.18 7.43 -1.11
C ALA A 351 -2.71 6.10 -0.55
N CYS A 352 -3.64 6.18 0.40
CA CYS A 352 -4.30 5.01 0.96
C CYS A 352 -5.74 5.36 1.35
N ALA A 353 -6.68 4.44 1.11
CA ALA A 353 -8.07 4.60 1.49
C ALA A 353 -8.46 3.59 2.57
N ILE A 354 -9.13 4.05 3.63
CA ILE A 354 -9.75 3.18 4.63
C ILE A 354 -11.07 3.75 5.13
N GLY A 355 -12.09 2.90 5.25
CA GLY A 355 -13.40 3.30 5.80
C GLY A 355 -13.98 4.56 5.12
N GLY A 356 -13.92 4.62 3.78
CA GLY A 356 -14.41 5.76 2.99
C GLY A 356 -13.56 7.04 3.10
N SER A 357 -12.38 6.98 3.71
CA SER A 357 -11.49 8.14 3.90
C SER A 357 -10.20 7.92 3.10
N LEU A 358 -9.81 8.87 2.27
CA LEU A 358 -8.49 8.87 1.64
C LEU A 358 -7.51 9.68 2.48
N ALA A 359 -6.38 9.09 2.80
CA ALA A 359 -5.19 9.80 3.22
C ALA A 359 -4.24 9.96 2.04
N VAL A 360 -3.69 11.15 1.91
CA VAL A 360 -2.80 11.55 0.83
C VAL A 360 -1.56 12.20 1.42
N ALA A 361 -0.39 11.61 1.15
CA ALA A 361 0.90 12.14 1.49
C ALA A 361 1.41 13.06 0.37
N LEU A 362 1.62 14.32 0.70
CA LEU A 362 1.93 15.39 -0.23
C LEU A 362 3.30 15.98 0.09
N THR A 363 4.11 16.16 -0.95
CA THR A 363 5.42 16.78 -0.85
C THR A 363 5.41 18.12 -1.62
N PRO A 364 5.41 19.27 -0.92
CA PRO A 364 5.49 20.58 -1.54
C PRO A 364 6.75 20.77 -2.40
N ARG A 365 6.64 21.58 -3.46
CA ARG A 365 7.78 22.12 -4.22
C ARG A 365 8.42 23.31 -3.52
N ASP A 366 7.67 24.00 -2.67
CA ASP A 366 8.20 25.08 -1.83
C ASP A 366 8.87 24.47 -0.60
N GLU A 367 10.18 24.61 -0.49
CA GLU A 367 11.00 24.06 0.61
C GLU A 367 10.71 24.72 1.97
N SER A 368 10.03 25.87 2.00
CA SER A 368 9.58 26.48 3.25
C SER A 368 8.39 25.76 3.88
N ILE A 369 7.77 24.83 3.15
CA ILE A 369 6.61 24.07 3.59
C ILE A 369 7.02 22.61 3.81
N HIS A 370 6.80 22.13 5.03
CA HIS A 370 7.02 20.72 5.35
C HIS A 370 6.08 19.81 4.54
N PRO A 371 6.54 18.61 4.15
CA PRO A 371 5.66 17.58 3.64
C PRO A 371 4.54 17.28 4.63
N TYR A 372 3.35 16.95 4.13
CA TYR A 372 2.17 16.77 4.98
C TYR A 372 1.26 15.67 4.47
N VAL A 373 0.48 15.08 5.37
CA VAL A 373 -0.66 14.24 5.00
C VAL A 373 -1.94 15.02 5.15
N THR A 374 -2.83 14.90 4.16
CA THR A 374 -4.22 15.34 4.26
C THR A 374 -5.16 14.13 4.27
N CYS A 375 -6.16 14.17 5.13
CA CYS A 375 -7.25 13.19 5.15
C CYS A 375 -8.50 13.87 5.70
N LYS A 376 -9.63 13.76 4.99
CA LYS A 376 -10.91 14.41 5.37
C LYS A 376 -10.75 15.93 5.66
N GLY A 377 -9.90 16.60 4.88
CA GLY A 377 -9.63 18.04 5.02
C GLY A 377 -8.75 18.42 6.21
N VAL A 378 -8.30 17.46 7.02
CA VAL A 378 -7.36 17.72 8.10
C VAL A 378 -5.94 17.49 7.61
N ARG A 379 -5.09 18.49 7.82
CA ARG A 379 -3.66 18.48 7.47
C ARG A 379 -2.82 18.13 8.69
N GLN A 380 -1.80 17.30 8.47
CA GLN A 380 -0.74 17.03 9.43
C GLN A 380 0.62 17.14 8.77
N ASP A 381 1.41 18.07 9.26
CA ASP A 381 2.78 18.33 8.80
C ASP A 381 3.77 17.34 9.41
N TYR A 382 4.80 17.00 8.64
CA TYR A 382 5.90 16.14 9.04
C TYR A 382 7.21 16.91 8.90
N PRO A 383 7.94 17.16 10.01
CA PRO A 383 9.13 18.01 10.02
C PRO A 383 10.33 17.27 9.39
N VAL A 384 10.29 17.14 8.07
CA VAL A 384 11.25 16.41 7.25
C VAL A 384 11.81 17.34 6.19
N HIS A 385 13.13 17.36 6.03
CA HIS A 385 13.81 18.03 4.92
C HIS A 385 13.94 17.05 3.76
N GLY A 386 12.84 16.84 3.04
CA GLY A 386 12.74 15.78 2.05
C GLY A 386 11.31 15.53 1.62
N PHE A 387 10.93 14.27 1.51
CA PHE A 387 9.62 13.90 0.95
C PHE A 387 8.97 12.73 1.67
N LEU A 388 7.65 12.64 1.57
CA LEU A 388 6.90 11.47 2.02
C LEU A 388 6.96 10.38 0.95
N SER A 389 7.22 9.15 1.37
CA SER A 389 7.38 7.98 0.49
C SER A 389 6.22 6.99 0.60
N GLY A 390 5.36 7.11 1.60
CA GLY A 390 4.25 6.19 1.79
C GLY A 390 3.28 6.59 2.90
N VAL A 391 2.03 6.15 2.77
CA VAL A 391 0.98 6.28 3.79
C VAL A 391 0.17 4.99 3.84
N ALA A 392 -0.16 4.56 5.04
CA ALA A 392 -1.03 3.40 5.27
C ALA A 392 -1.86 3.60 6.53
N PHE A 393 -2.96 2.87 6.63
CA PHE A 393 -3.74 2.81 7.86
C PHE A 393 -3.51 1.49 8.57
N GLN A 394 -3.29 1.58 9.88
CA GLN A 394 -3.31 0.46 10.79
C GLN A 394 -4.73 0.28 11.34
N LEU A 395 -5.35 -0.85 11.01
CA LEU A 395 -6.58 -1.30 11.64
C LEU A 395 -6.31 -1.87 13.05
N PRO A 396 -7.27 -1.77 13.96
CA PRO A 396 -7.18 -2.41 15.27
C PRO A 396 -7.34 -3.93 15.06
N GLU A 397 -6.59 -4.71 15.85
CA GLU A 397 -6.67 -6.17 15.88
C GLU A 397 -7.98 -6.68 16.50
#